data_AF-A0A352NL70-F1
#
_entry.id   AF-A0A352NL70-F1
#
_cell.length_a   1.000
_cell.length_b   1.000
_cell.length_c   1.000
_cell.angle_alpha   90.00
_cell.angle_beta   90.00
_cell.angle_gamma   90.00
#
_symmetry.space_group_name_H-M   'P 1'
#
loop_
_entity.id
_entity.type
_entity.pdbx_description
1 polymer ?
#
loop_
_entity_poly.entity_id
_entity_poly.type
_entity_poly.pdbx_seq_one_letter_code
_entity_poly.pdbx_strand_id
1 'polypeptide(L)' 'MGAFANVEKGCEDYEKFKSSSNKKTYYQYDYRHTDGKLFSCVAPTLEACRAKRDNWLKAEKPGGGTPG' A
#
# COMPACT_ATOMS: atom_id res chain seq x y z
N MET A 1 14.17 26.81 10.78
CA MET A 1 12.83 26.22 10.56
C MET A 1 12.47 26.36 9.09
N GLY A 2 12.61 25.31 8.28
CA GLY A 2 12.31 25.37 6.85
C GLY A 2 11.54 24.13 6.42
N ALA A 3 10.23 24.32 6.18
CA ALA A 3 9.31 23.45 5.46
C ALA A 3 9.54 21.93 5.57
N PHE A 4 9.06 21.33 6.67
CA PHE A 4 8.52 19.98 6.54
C PHE A 4 7.29 20.13 5.66
N ALA A 5 7.44 19.83 4.37
CA ALA A 5 6.36 19.84 3.41
C ALA A 5 5.13 19.23 4.09
N ASN A 6 4.00 19.91 3.99
CA ASN A 6 2.70 19.31 4.25
C ASN A 6 2.58 18.10 3.33
N VAL A 7 3.13 16.96 3.75
CA VAL A 7 2.97 15.70 3.04
C VAL A 7 1.55 15.31 3.35
N GLU A 8 0.70 15.48 2.35
CA GLU A 8 -0.72 15.18 2.43
C GLU A 8 -0.86 13.75 2.95
N LYS A 9 -1.36 13.64 4.19
CA LYS A 9 -1.43 12.40 4.96
C LYS A 9 -2.24 11.38 4.15
N GLY A 10 -1.59 10.31 3.69
CA GLY A 10 -2.24 9.20 2.99
C GLY A 10 -2.29 9.32 1.46
N CYS A 11 -1.25 9.85 0.81
CA CYS A 11 -1.10 9.72 -0.64
C CYS A 11 -0.83 8.25 -1.00
N GLU A 12 -1.77 7.62 -1.70
CA GLU A 12 -1.55 6.31 -2.32
C GLU A 12 -0.77 6.49 -3.61
N ASP A 13 0.44 5.96 -3.68
CA ASP A 13 1.26 5.94 -4.89
C ASP A 13 1.16 4.56 -5.55
N TYR A 14 1.05 4.56 -6.86
CA TYR A 14 1.10 3.33 -7.63
C TYR A 14 1.83 3.51 -8.95
N GLU A 15 2.68 2.54 -9.28
CA GLU A 15 3.37 2.48 -10.56
C GLU A 15 2.90 1.27 -11.36
N LYS A 16 2.53 1.50 -12.61
CA LYS A 16 2.12 0.45 -13.53
C LYS A 16 3.32 0.03 -14.38
N PHE A 17 3.72 -1.22 -14.27
CA PHE A 17 4.77 -1.79 -15.10
C PHE A 17 4.30 -3.03 -15.85
N LYS A 18 4.84 -3.24 -17.05
CA LYS A 18 4.59 -4.45 -17.84
C LYS A 18 5.72 -5.44 -17.60
N SER A 19 5.40 -6.65 -17.15
CA SER A 19 6.40 -7.70 -17.07
C SER A 19 6.61 -8.29 -18.47
N SER A 20 7.82 -8.14 -19.01
CA SER A 20 8.19 -8.73 -20.30
C SER A 20 8.08 -10.27 -20.28
N SER A 21 8.39 -10.90 -19.14
CA SER A 21 8.32 -12.37 -18.98
C SER A 21 6.91 -12.95 -19.02
N ASN A 22 5.90 -12.21 -18.54
CA ASN A 22 4.53 -12.74 -18.44
C ASN A 22 3.52 -12.02 -19.33
N LYS A 23 3.94 -11.00 -20.11
CA LYS A 23 3.07 -10.09 -20.89
C LYS A 23 1.89 -9.50 -20.07
N LYS A 24 1.99 -9.56 -18.75
CA LYS A 24 0.97 -9.11 -17.79
C LYS A 24 1.37 -7.75 -17.24
N THR A 25 0.35 -6.95 -17.00
CA THR A 25 0.49 -5.65 -16.33
C THR A 25 0.41 -5.87 -14.83
N TYR A 26 1.34 -5.26 -14.11
CA TYR A 26 1.38 -5.27 -12.66
C TYR A 26 1.38 -3.84 -12.15
N TYR A 27 0.85 -3.69 -10.95
CA TYR A 27 0.79 -2.45 -10.20
C TYR A 27 1.61 -2.62 -8.95
N GLN A 28 2.74 -1.91 -8.90
CA GLN A 28 3.47 -1.63 -7.67
C GLN A 28 2.64 -0.60 -6.91
N TYR A 29 2.23 -0.91 -5.69
CA TYR A 29 1.43 -0.04 -4.84
C TYR A 29 2.24 0.26 -3.58
N ASP A 30 2.49 1.54 -3.32
CA ASP A 30 3.25 2.03 -2.18
C ASP A 30 2.35 2.96 -1.36
N TYR A 31 2.02 2.53 -0.15
CA TYR A 31 1.16 3.26 0.77
C TYR A 31 1.95 3.70 1.99
N ARG A 32 2.12 5.01 2.12
CA ARG A 32 2.75 5.63 3.30
C ARG A 32 1.69 5.91 4.35
N HIS A 33 1.75 5.15 5.44
CA HIS A 33 0.88 5.36 6.57
C HIS A 33 1.42 6.46 7.49
N THR A 34 0.51 7.15 8.19
CA THR A 34 0.84 8.24 9.11
C THR A 34 1.62 7.78 10.35
N ASP A 35 1.59 6.48 10.65
CA ASP A 35 2.37 5.83 11.71
C ASP A 35 3.88 5.71 11.38
N GLY A 36 4.30 6.17 10.18
CA GLY A 36 5.66 6.01 9.68
C GLY A 36 5.93 4.66 9.02
N LYS A 37 4.89 3.84 8.88
CA LYS A 37 4.96 2.54 8.22
C LYS A 37 4.69 2.65 6.72
N LEU A 38 5.44 1.89 5.95
CA LEU A 38 5.30 1.79 4.50
C LEU A 38 4.75 0.41 4.15
N PHE A 39 3.62 0.39 3.46
CA PHE A 39 3.06 -0.82 2.88
C PHE A 39 3.33 -0.84 1.38
N SER A 40 4.19 -1.74 0.92
CA SER A 40 4.47 -1.94 -0.51
C SER A 40 3.93 -3.30 -0.97
N CYS A 41 3.19 -3.31 -2.09
CA CYS A 41 2.67 -4.55 -2.64
C CYS A 41 2.58 -4.52 -4.17
N VAL A 42 2.84 -5.67 -4.79
CA VAL A 42 2.68 -5.87 -6.23
C VAL A 42 1.46 -6.76 -6.49
N ALA A 43 0.54 -6.30 -7.33
CA ALA A 43 -0.59 -7.10 -7.76
C ALA A 43 -0.93 -6.82 -9.24
N PRO A 44 -1.60 -7.76 -9.93
CA PRO A 44 -2.07 -7.53 -11.29
C PRO A 44 -3.22 -6.51 -11.36
N THR A 45 -3.87 -6.17 -10.24
CA THR A 45 -4.97 -5.20 -10.15
C THR A 45 -4.86 -4.33 -8.90
N LEU A 46 -5.34 -3.09 -8.98
CA LEU A 46 -5.37 -2.16 -7.84
C LEU A 46 -6.27 -2.65 -6.70
N GLU A 47 -7.39 -3.32 -7.02
CA GLU A 47 -8.30 -3.88 -6.03
C GLU A 47 -7.61 -4.90 -5.11
N ALA A 48 -6.75 -5.75 -5.68
CA ALA A 48 -5.98 -6.71 -4.90
C ALA A 48 -4.97 -6.01 -3.98
N CYS A 49 -4.33 -4.93 -4.44
CA CYS A 49 -3.48 -4.10 -3.56
C CYS A 49 -4.29 -3.45 -2.44
N ARG A 50 -5.49 -2.91 -2.74
CA ARG A 50 -6.38 -2.29 -1.75
C ARG A 50 -6.88 -3.30 -0.70
N ALA A 51 -7.23 -4.53 -1.11
CA ALA A 51 -7.64 -5.58 -0.19
C ALA A 51 -6.50 -5.98 0.76
N LYS A 52 -5.26 -6.08 0.26
CA LYS A 52 -4.08 -6.36 1.09
C LYS A 52 -3.77 -5.20 2.03
N ARG A 53 -3.91 -3.95 1.57
CA ARG A 53 -3.80 -2.75 2.42
C ARG A 53 -4.83 -2.77 3.54
N ASP A 54 -6.09 -3.09 3.25
CA ASP A 54 -7.15 -3.18 4.26
C ASP A 54 -6.82 -4.25 5.31
N ASN A 55 -6.40 -5.44 4.87
CA ASN A 55 -5.96 -6.50 5.77
C ASN A 55 -4.75 -6.07 6.63
N TRP A 56 -3.80 -5.36 6.02
CA TRP A 56 -2.65 -4.81 6.71
C TRP A 56 -3.06 -3.76 7.77
N LEU A 57 -3.91 -2.80 7.43
CA LEU A 57 -4.47 -1.82 8.37
C LEU A 57 -5.28 -2.46 9.50
N LYS A 58 -5.96 -3.58 9.22
CA LYS A 58 -6.68 -4.36 10.25
C LYS A 58 -5.72 -5.07 11.20
N ALA A 59 -4.61 -5.62 10.68
CA ALA A 59 -3.57 -6.27 11.48
C ALA A 59 -2.74 -5.25 12.31
N GLU A 60 -2.57 -4.04 11.79
CA GLU A 60 -1.82 -2.96 12.43
C GLU A 60 -2.48 -2.41 13.70
N LYS A 61 -3.81 -2.48 13.81
CA LYS A 61 -4.48 -2.10 15.06
C LYS A 61 -4.12 -3.14 16.14
N PRO A 62 -3.47 -2.74 17.26
CA PRO A 62 -2.99 -3.67 18.30
C PRO A 62 -4.12 -4.27 19.17
N GLY A 63 -5.28 -4.58 18.59
CA GLY A 63 -6.42 -5.23 19.26
C GLY A 63 -7.39 -5.95 18.32
N GLY A 64 -7.00 -6.25 17.08
CA GLY A 64 -7.93 -6.73 16.04
C GLY A 64 -7.68 -8.16 15.55
N GLY A 65 -8.18 -9.15 16.28
CA GLY A 65 -8.84 -10.33 15.68
C GLY A 65 -7.97 -11.52 15.25
N THR A 66 -7.69 -12.42 16.19
CA THR A 66 -7.61 -13.86 15.91
C THR A 66 -9.02 -14.43 16.07
N PRO A 67 -9.73 -14.89 15.02
CA PRO A 67 -10.82 -15.83 15.25
C PRO A 67 -10.20 -17.19 15.59
N GLY A 68 -10.53 -17.71 16.77
CA GLY A 68 -10.21 -19.08 17.19
C GLY A 68 -11.00 -20.13 16.41
#